data_AF-A0A0R0C4S5-F1
#
_entry.id   AF-A0A0R0C4S5-F1
#
_cell.length_a   1.000
_cell.length_b   1.000
_cell.length_c   1.000
_cell.angle_alpha   90.00
_cell.angle_beta   90.00
_cell.angle_gamma   90.00
#
_symmetry.space_group_name_H-M   'P 1'
#
loop_
_entity.id
_entity.type
_entity.pdbx_description
1 polymer ?
#
loop_
_entity_poly.entity_id
_entity_poly.type
_entity_poly.pdbx_seq_one_letter_code
_entity_poly.pdbx_strand_id
1 'polypeptide(L)'
;MRQQIMAQTFRRFDVPCGVYLRDDQGPLPAPDAELQVEAVPYRGQSVAESWPASLDDRGRLEWVVPAGSKLQRGLYQLRVRGGDRLLGLGLLEVV
;
A
#
# COMPACT_ATOMS: atom_id res chain seq x y z
N MET A 1 1.93 -11.55 14.11
CA MET A 1 1.28 -10.31 14.62
C MET A 1 0.65 -9.61 13.42
N ARG A 2 -0.68 -9.46 13.32
CA ARG A 2 -1.33 -8.78 12.19
C ARG A 2 -1.43 -7.28 12.51
N GLN A 3 -0.59 -6.46 11.91
CA GLN A 3 -0.69 -5.00 12.02
C GLN A 3 -1.82 -4.49 11.12
N GLN A 4 -2.77 -3.73 11.69
CA GLN A 4 -3.76 -2.98 10.92
C GLN A 4 -3.18 -1.60 10.60
N ILE A 5 -3.21 -1.22 9.32
CA ILE A 5 -2.89 0.13 8.87
C ILE A 5 -4.23 0.87 8.72
N MET A 6 -4.34 2.08 9.28
CA MET A 6 -5.47 2.97 9.05
C MET A 6 -4.95 4.19 8.30
N ALA A 7 -5.38 4.38 7.06
CA ALA A 7 -5.19 5.62 6.31
C ALA A 7 -6.56 6.11 5.87
N GLN A 8 -6.86 7.39 6.11
CA GLN A 8 -8.09 8.09 5.72
C GLN A 8 -7.74 9.06 4.58
N THR A 9 -8.38 8.93 3.41
CA THR A 9 -8.04 9.74 2.23
C THR A 9 -9.09 10.84 1.99
N PHE A 10 -8.68 12.11 2.02
CA PHE A 10 -9.50 13.25 1.60
C PHE A 10 -9.32 13.52 0.10
N ARG A 11 -10.40 13.49 -0.69
CA ARG A 11 -10.41 13.54 -2.18
C ARG A 11 -9.81 14.79 -2.86
N ARG A 12 -9.29 15.78 -2.13
CA ARG A 12 -8.87 17.08 -2.69
C ARG A 12 -7.35 17.23 -2.86
N PHE A 13 -6.56 16.34 -2.28
CA PHE A 13 -5.10 16.45 -2.27
C PHE A 13 -4.47 15.08 -2.45
N ASP A 14 -3.24 15.07 -2.97
CA ASP A 14 -2.39 13.89 -2.95
C ASP A 14 -2.14 13.50 -1.49
N VAL A 15 -2.34 12.21 -1.19
CA VAL A 15 -2.11 11.67 0.15
C VAL A 15 -0.83 10.86 0.13
N PRO A 16 0.27 11.37 0.69
CA PRO A 16 1.49 10.59 0.88
C PRO A 16 1.23 9.52 1.95
N CYS A 17 1.57 8.29 1.62
CA CYS A 17 1.41 7.13 2.47
C CYS A 17 2.78 6.47 2.67
N GLY A 18 2.97 5.83 3.83
CA GLY A 18 4.16 5.04 4.06
C GLY A 18 4.01 4.01 5.15
N VAL A 19 4.70 2.89 4.99
CA VAL A 19 4.74 1.78 5.96
C VAL A 19 6.15 1.22 6.05
N TYR A 20 6.46 0.56 7.16
CA TYR A 20 7.69 -0.21 7.26
C TYR A 20 7.45 -1.66 6.89
N LEU A 21 8.21 -2.16 5.92
CA LEU A 21 8.28 -3.56 5.56
C LEU A 21 9.41 -4.20 6.35
N ARG A 22 9.06 -5.11 7.25
CA ARG A 22 10.01 -5.81 8.12
C ARG A 22 9.65 -7.29 8.23
N ASP A 23 10.67 -8.13 8.33
CA ASP A 23 10.55 -9.53 8.72
C ASP A 23 11.24 -9.75 10.09
N ASP A 24 11.39 -11.02 10.50
CA ASP A 24 12.01 -11.38 11.78
C ASP A 24 13.51 -11.06 11.84
N GLN A 25 14.14 -10.75 10.70
CA GLN A 25 15.56 -10.40 10.59
C GLN A 25 15.78 -8.88 10.52
N GLY A 26 14.74 -8.10 10.26
CA GLY A 26 14.81 -6.63 10.23
C GLY A 26 14.05 -6.04 9.04
N PRO A 27 14.47 -4.85 8.55
CA PRO A 27 13.92 -4.28 7.32
C PRO A 27 14.07 -5.25 6.14
N LEU A 28 12.99 -5.38 5.35
CA LEU A 28 13.10 -6.08 4.08
C LEU A 28 14.03 -5.27 3.16
N PRO A 29 15.00 -5.91 2.48
CA PRO A 29 15.88 -5.22 1.55
C PRO A 29 15.07 -4.61 0.41
N ALA A 30 15.51 -3.44 -0.08
CA ALA A 30 15.01 -2.85 -1.32
C ALA A 30 15.08 -3.91 -2.44
N PRO A 31 13.93 -4.38 -2.98
CA PRO A 31 13.97 -5.32 -4.08
C PRO A 31 14.44 -4.60 -5.34
N ASP A 32 15.15 -5.33 -6.22
CA ASP A 32 15.53 -4.83 -7.55
C ASP A 32 14.31 -4.62 -8.47
N ALA A 33 13.12 -5.06 -8.05
CA ALA A 33 11.88 -4.99 -8.80
C ALA A 33 11.07 -3.72 -8.46
N GLU A 34 10.41 -3.16 -9.48
CA GLU A 34 9.42 -2.08 -9.29
C GLU A 34 8.32 -2.52 -8.31
N LEU A 35 8.10 -1.68 -7.30
CA LEU A 35 7.09 -1.93 -6.28
C LEU A 35 5.77 -1.27 -6.65
N GLN A 36 4.69 -1.99 -6.40
CA GLN A 36 3.32 -1.52 -6.60
C GLN A 36 2.51 -1.74 -5.34
N VAL A 37 1.66 -0.77 -5.00
CA VAL A 37 0.64 -0.89 -3.96
C VAL A 37 -0.71 -0.98 -4.63
N GLU A 38 -1.36 -2.13 -4.53
CA GLU A 38 -2.71 -2.36 -5.04
C GLU A 38 -3.74 -2.15 -3.93
N ALA A 39 -4.80 -1.39 -4.19
CA ALA A 39 -5.99 -1.32 -3.36
C ALA A 39 -7.06 -2.26 -3.90
N VAL A 40 -7.41 -3.27 -3.09
CA VAL A 40 -8.47 -4.23 -3.40
C VAL A 40 -9.59 -4.02 -2.39
N PRO A 41 -10.86 -3.85 -2.80
CA PRO A 41 -11.97 -3.75 -1.85
C PRO A 41 -11.92 -4.92 -0.85
N TYR A 42 -12.18 -4.66 0.43
CA TYR A 42 -12.09 -5.71 1.45
C TYR A 42 -13.04 -6.86 1.13
N ARG A 43 -12.52 -8.10 1.11
CA ARG A 43 -13.21 -9.32 0.61
C ARG A 43 -13.53 -9.34 -0.90
N GLY A 44 -13.09 -8.34 -1.65
CA GLY A 44 -13.12 -8.33 -3.10
C GLY A 44 -11.97 -9.13 -3.72
N GLN A 45 -12.03 -9.28 -5.04
CA GLN A 45 -11.02 -10.01 -5.82
C GLN A 45 -10.27 -9.12 -6.82
N SER A 46 -10.92 -8.06 -7.32
CA SER A 46 -10.36 -7.16 -8.33
C SER A 46 -9.62 -5.99 -7.71
N VAL A 47 -8.48 -5.65 -8.29
CA VAL A 47 -7.75 -4.41 -8.00
C VAL A 47 -8.61 -3.22 -8.42
N ALA A 48 -8.89 -2.32 -7.48
CA ALA A 48 -9.60 -1.07 -7.75
C ALA A 48 -8.63 -0.01 -8.28
N GLU A 49 -7.45 0.10 -7.66
CA GLU A 49 -6.37 1.00 -8.06
C GLU A 49 -5.00 0.42 -7.71
N SER A 50 -3.97 0.87 -8.41
CA SER A 50 -2.57 0.54 -8.12
C SER A 50 -1.69 1.77 -8.25
N TRP A 51 -0.71 1.91 -7.37
CA TRP A 51 0.23 3.02 -7.39
C TRP A 51 1.67 2.53 -7.28
N PRO A 52 2.61 3.17 -7.99
CA PRO A 52 4.02 2.88 -7.81
C PRO A 52 4.44 3.23 -6.39
N ALA A 53 5.34 2.42 -5.85
CA ALA A 53 5.92 2.62 -4.52
C ALA A 53 7.44 2.55 -4.59
N SER A 54 8.09 3.14 -3.61
CA SER A 54 9.55 3.10 -3.45
C SER A 54 9.89 2.60 -2.06
N LEU A 55 10.93 1.77 -1.96
CA LEU A 55 11.44 1.24 -0.68
C LEU A 55 12.81 1.84 -0.40
N ASP A 56 12.97 2.49 0.74
CA ASP A 56 14.28 3.00 1.16
C ASP A 56 15.15 1.92 1.81
N ASP A 57 16.41 2.26 2.10
CA ASP A 57 17.41 1.39 2.74
C ASP A 57 17.05 0.98 4.18
N ARG A 58 16.03 1.60 4.76
CA ARG A 58 15.48 1.32 6.10
C ARG A 58 14.20 0.49 6.03
N GLY A 59 13.83 0.02 4.84
CA GLY A 59 12.61 -0.75 4.60
C GLY A 59 11.34 0.09 4.74
N ARG A 60 11.42 1.42 4.60
CA ARG A 60 10.24 2.28 4.51
C ARG A 60 9.72 2.30 3.09
N LEU A 61 8.55 1.71 2.91
CA LEU A 61 7.79 1.78 1.67
C LEU A 61 7.00 3.08 1.64
N GLU A 62 7.14 3.88 0.58
CA GLU A 62 6.40 5.11 0.37
C GLU A 62 5.65 5.08 -0.97
N TRP A 63 4.45 5.63 -0.98
CA TRP A 63 3.64 5.83 -2.19
C TRP A 63 2.72 7.03 -2.03
N VAL A 64 2.13 7.46 -3.14
CA VAL A 64 1.15 8.55 -3.14
C VAL A 64 -0.18 8.03 -3.66
N VAL A 65 -1.25 8.27 -2.91
CA VAL A 65 -2.62 8.15 -3.44
C VAL A 65 -2.97 9.49 -4.07
N PRO A 66 -3.07 9.58 -5.42
CA PRO A 66 -3.26 10.86 -6.09
C PRO A 66 -4.64 11.44 -5.83
N ALA A 67 -4.73 12.76 -5.83
CA ALA A 67 -5.98 13.48 -5.91
C ALA A 67 -6.79 13.00 -7.12
N GLY A 68 -8.09 12.74 -6.93
CA GLY A 68 -8.93 12.20 -8.00
C GLY A 68 -8.90 10.68 -8.16
N SER A 69 -8.23 9.95 -7.24
CA SER A 69 -8.48 8.52 -7.03
C SER A 69 -9.98 8.21 -7.00
N LYS A 70 -10.36 7.15 -7.71
CA LYS A 70 -11.73 6.64 -7.88
C LYS A 70 -12.16 5.71 -6.75
N LEU A 71 -11.38 5.59 -5.67
CA LEU A 71 -11.77 4.80 -4.51
C LEU A 71 -13.11 5.30 -3.93
N GLN A 72 -14.04 4.36 -3.76
CA GLN A 72 -15.31 4.61 -3.09
C GLN A 72 -15.10 4.57 -1.58
N ARG A 73 -16.01 5.18 -0.82
CA ARG A 73 -16.00 5.08 0.64
C ARG A 73 -16.09 3.60 1.05
N GLY A 74 -15.20 3.15 1.93
CA GLY A 74 -15.15 1.77 2.37
C GLY A 74 -13.75 1.30 2.76
N LEU A 75 -13.66 0.01 3.12
CA LEU A 75 -12.42 -0.63 3.52
C LEU A 75 -11.77 -1.34 2.33
N TYR A 76 -10.46 -1.14 2.17
CA TYR A 76 -9.63 -1.77 1.17
C TYR A 76 -8.49 -2.54 1.84
N GLN A 77 -8.15 -3.68 1.27
CA GLN A 77 -6.90 -4.38 1.52
C GLN A 77 -5.83 -3.80 0.58
N LEU A 78 -4.76 -3.27 1.17
CA LEU A 78 -3.57 -2.91 0.42
C LEU A 78 -2.70 -4.15 0.21
N ARG A 79 -2.20 -4.35 -1.00
CA ARG A 79 -1.26 -5.41 -1.35
C ARG A 79 0.00 -4.79 -1.91
N VAL A 80 1.12 -5.01 -1.25
CA VAL A 80 2.43 -4.57 -1.74
C VAL A 80 3.01 -5.67 -2.60
N ARG A 81 3.31 -5.38 -3.86
CA ARG A 81 3.88 -6.34 -4.81
C ARG A 81 5.25 -5.89 -5.30
N GLY A 82 6.14 -6.85 -5.50
CA GLY A 82 7.33 -6.71 -6.33
C GLY A 82 7.24 -7.73 -7.46
N GLY A 83 6.89 -7.26 -8.66
CA GLY A 83 6.44 -8.14 -9.75
C GLY A 83 5.28 -9.05 -9.33
N ASP A 84 5.41 -10.35 -9.57
CA ASP A 84 4.37 -11.33 -9.22
C ASP A 84 4.37 -11.73 -7.74
N ARG A 85 5.31 -11.24 -6.93
CA ARG A 85 5.42 -11.62 -5.52
C ARG A 85 4.66 -10.65 -4.61
N LEU A 86 3.81 -11.19 -3.74
CA LEU A 86 3.22 -10.45 -2.63
C LEU A 86 4.25 -10.29 -1.51
N LEU A 87 4.52 -9.04 -1.11
CA LEU A 87 5.51 -8.69 -0.09
C LEU A 87 4.87 -8.23 1.22
N GLY A 88 3.66 -7.67 1.15
CA GLY A 88 3.01 -7.10 2.33
C GLY A 88 1.52 -6.89 2.15
N LEU A 89 0.82 -6.81 3.28
CA LEU A 89 -0.60 -6.51 3.33
C LEU A 89 -0.86 -5.36 4.29
N GLY A 90 -1.77 -4.48 3.92
CA GLY A 90 -2.27 -3.40 4.76
C GLY A 90 -3.78 -3.24 4.65
N LEU A 91 -4.30 -2.30 5.43
CA LEU A 91 -5.68 -1.84 5.31
C LEU A 91 -5.69 -0.34 5.00
N LEU A 92 -6.71 0.08 4.26
CA LEU A 92 -6.97 1.47 3.92
C LEU A 92 -8.47 1.71 4.13
N GLU A 93 -8.83 2.70 4.94
CA GLU A 93 -10.23 3.05 5.18
C GLU A 93 -10.53 4.40 4.52
N VAL A 94 -11.26 4.37 3.42
CA VAL A 94 -11.68 5.58 2.72
C VAL A 94 -12.96 6.09 3.39
N VAL A 95 -12.91 7.29 3.97
CA VAL A 95 -14.01 7.93 4.72
C VAL A 95 -14.68 9.05 3.94
#